data_AF-A0A6N6MCV8-F1
#
_entry.id   AF-A0A6N6MCV8-F1
#
_cell.length_a   1.000
_cell.length_b   1.000
_cell.length_c   1.000
_cell.angle_alpha   90.00
_cell.angle_beta   90.00
_cell.angle_gamma   90.00
#
_symmetry.space_group_name_H-M   'P 1'
#
loop_
_entity.id
_entity.type
_entity.pdbx_description
1 polymer ?
#
loop_
_entity_poly.entity_id
_entity_poly.type
_entity_poly.pdbx_seq_one_letter_code
_entity_poly.pdbx_strand_id
1 'polypeptide(L)'
;MSEKLYSLEFVQEMSGGNEEFTKQLIELFIESVPESIEKINKFYEDEEYEKLGKEAHKLKSTIQTVQIPSFIEKIKDMEHIGKTGEELDKLPGLMKEFNEIMPKAVEQIKSEV
;
A
#
# COMPACT_ATOMS: atom_id res chain seq x y z
N MET A 1 22.73 6.00 3.12
CA MET A 1 21.72 6.39 2.13
C MET A 1 20.52 5.50 2.37
N SER A 2 19.35 6.04 2.66
CA SER A 2 18.15 5.23 2.82
C SER A 2 17.77 4.66 1.47
N GLU A 3 17.61 3.34 1.35
CA GLU A 3 17.01 2.75 0.15
C GLU A 3 15.58 3.29 0.02
N LYS A 4 15.26 3.87 -1.16
CA LYS A 4 13.91 4.33 -1.45
C LYS A 4 12.98 3.12 -1.51
N LEU A 5 11.89 3.18 -0.76
CA LEU A 5 10.88 2.12 -0.77
C LEU A 5 9.93 2.20 -1.97
N TYR A 6 9.98 3.30 -2.75
CA TYR A 6 9.04 3.64 -3.81
C TYR A 6 9.76 4.20 -5.05
N SER A 7 9.04 4.30 -6.16
CA SER A 7 9.46 4.99 -7.39
C SER A 7 8.30 5.80 -7.98
N LEU A 8 8.56 7.06 -8.31
CA LEU A 8 7.59 7.95 -8.94
C LEU A 8 7.67 7.94 -10.47
N GLU A 9 8.50 7.09 -11.07
CA GLU A 9 8.66 7.02 -12.54
C GLU A 9 7.32 6.78 -13.23
N PHE A 10 6.51 5.86 -12.70
CA PHE A 10 5.18 5.58 -13.26
C PHE A 10 4.22 6.76 -13.08
N VAL A 11 4.30 7.48 -11.96
CA VAL A 11 3.51 8.70 -11.72
C VAL A 11 3.90 9.80 -12.72
N GLN A 12 5.19 9.95 -13.00
CA GLN A 12 5.71 10.92 -13.98
C GLN A 12 5.34 10.56 -15.42
N GLU A 13 5.34 9.26 -15.75
CA GLU A 13 4.88 8.78 -17.06
C GLU A 13 3.38 9.03 -17.23
N MET A 14 2.57 8.70 -16.22
CA MET A 14 1.12 8.96 -16.23
C MET A 14 0.78 10.45 -16.32
N SER A 15 1.62 11.32 -15.74
CA SER A 15 1.42 12.77 -15.82
C SER A 15 1.88 13.39 -17.13
N GLY A 16 2.54 12.63 -18.01
CA GLY A 16 3.16 13.18 -19.21
C GLY A 16 4.22 14.24 -18.91
N GLY A 17 4.88 14.15 -17.74
CA GLY A 17 5.83 15.15 -17.25
C GLY A 17 5.20 16.42 -16.65
N ASN A 18 3.88 16.45 -16.44
CA ASN A 18 3.22 17.56 -15.75
C ASN A 18 3.43 17.46 -14.23
N GLU A 19 4.31 18.32 -13.70
CA GLU A 19 4.66 18.34 -12.27
C GLU A 19 3.47 18.62 -11.35
N GLU A 20 2.53 19.47 -11.76
CA GLU A 20 1.33 19.79 -10.98
C GLU A 20 0.38 18.60 -10.87
N PHE A 21 0.22 17.86 -11.96
CA PHE A 21 -0.57 16.62 -11.95
C PHE A 21 0.14 15.50 -11.18
N THR A 22 1.47 15.39 -11.29
CA THR A 22 2.25 14.48 -10.45
C THR A 22 2.05 14.79 -8.97
N LYS A 23 2.09 16.06 -8.57
CA LYS A 23 1.86 16.47 -7.19
C LYS A 23 0.47 16.10 -6.70
N GLN A 24 -0.58 16.34 -7.49
CA GLN A 24 -1.95 15.97 -7.14
C GLN A 24 -2.12 14.46 -6.94
N LEU A 25 -1.50 13.64 -7.80
CA LEU A 25 -1.53 12.18 -7.65
C LEU A 25 -0.82 11.72 -6.37
N ILE A 26 0.31 12.34 -6.03
CA ILE A 26 1.03 12.04 -4.80
C ILE A 26 0.26 12.51 -3.56
N GLU A 27 -0.37 13.69 -3.61
CA GLU A 27 -1.23 14.20 -2.54
C GLU A 27 -2.41 13.23 -2.27
N LEU A 28 -3.07 12.75 -3.32
CA LEU A 28 -4.12 11.73 -3.18
C LEU A 28 -3.59 10.42 -2.57
N PHE A 29 -2.35 10.03 -2.91
CA PHE A 29 -1.71 8.84 -2.33
C PHE A 29 -1.48 9.00 -0.82
N ILE A 30 -0.88 10.12 -0.40
CA ILE A 30 -0.57 10.36 1.02
C ILE A 30 -1.81 10.53 1.90
N GLU A 31 -2.97 10.88 1.31
CA GLU A 31 -4.25 10.93 2.01
C GLU A 31 -4.94 9.55 2.06
N SER A 32 -4.98 8.83 0.93
CA SER A 32 -5.74 7.57 0.82
C SER A 32 -5.05 6.37 1.49
N VAL A 33 -3.72 6.28 1.43
CA VAL A 33 -3.00 5.11 1.96
C VAL A 33 -3.09 4.98 3.48
N PRO A 34 -2.94 6.06 4.28
CA PRO A 34 -3.17 5.97 5.73
C PRO A 34 -4.56 5.44 6.08
N GLU A 35 -5.61 5.86 5.37
CA GLU A 35 -6.96 5.32 5.60
C GLU A 35 -7.05 3.82 5.29
N SER A 36 -6.41 3.34 4.23
CA SER A 36 -6.38 1.91 3.91
C SER A 36 -5.58 1.12 4.95
N ILE A 37 -4.50 1.69 5.51
CA ILE A 37 -3.75 1.09 6.63
C ILE A 37 -4.66 0.92 7.85
N GLU A 38 -5.38 1.97 8.24
CA GLU A 38 -6.32 1.92 9.37
C GLU A 38 -7.43 0.88 9.16
N LYS A 39 -8.03 0.85 7.95
CA LYS A 39 -9.07 -0.14 7.60
C LYS A 39 -8.53 -1.57 7.66
N ILE A 40 -7.36 -1.83 7.10
CA ILE A 40 -6.72 -3.16 7.10
C ILE A 40 -6.43 -3.62 8.52
N ASN A 41 -5.89 -2.75 9.38
CA ASN A 41 -5.64 -3.06 10.78
C ASN A 41 -6.93 -3.35 11.54
N LYS A 42 -7.96 -2.54 11.34
CA LYS A 42 -9.27 -2.77 11.95
C LYS A 42 -9.88 -4.10 11.52
N PHE A 43 -9.89 -4.39 10.22
CA PHE A 43 -10.42 -5.68 9.73
C PHE A 43 -9.61 -6.88 10.22
N TYR A 44 -8.31 -6.70 10.46
CA TYR A 44 -7.49 -7.74 11.08
C TYR A 44 -7.86 -7.96 12.55
N GLU A 45 -8.02 -6.90 13.33
CA GLU A 45 -8.42 -6.97 14.75
C GLU A 45 -9.83 -7.53 14.95
N ASP A 46 -10.76 -7.18 14.05
CA ASP A 46 -12.14 -7.65 14.07
C ASP A 46 -12.30 -9.06 13.44
N GLU A 47 -11.20 -9.71 13.02
CA GLU A 47 -11.17 -11.00 12.29
C GLU A 47 -12.00 -11.01 10.98
N GLU A 48 -12.24 -9.83 10.40
CA GLU A 48 -12.99 -9.64 9.15
C GLU A 48 -12.09 -9.82 7.91
N TYR A 49 -11.47 -10.99 7.78
CA TYR A 49 -10.45 -11.27 6.76
C TYR A 49 -10.92 -11.03 5.31
N GLU A 50 -12.19 -11.28 4.99
CA GLU A 50 -12.75 -10.98 3.67
C GLU A 50 -12.70 -9.48 3.34
N LYS A 51 -12.98 -8.62 4.33
CA LYS A 51 -12.91 -7.17 4.15
C LYS A 51 -11.46 -6.70 4.08
N LEU A 52 -10.56 -7.32 4.86
CA LEU A 52 -9.12 -7.11 4.75
C LEU A 52 -8.63 -7.39 3.33
N GLY A 53 -8.97 -8.56 2.76
CA GLY A 53 -8.56 -8.93 1.40
C GLY A 53 -9.09 -7.97 0.34
N LYS A 54 -10.35 -7.51 0.49
CA LYS A 54 -10.94 -6.48 -0.39
C LYS A 54 -10.22 -5.14 -0.29
N GLU A 55 -9.82 -4.71 0.90
CA GLU A 55 -9.08 -3.47 1.08
C GLU A 55 -7.64 -3.58 0.58
N ALA A 56 -6.98 -4.73 0.81
CA ALA A 56 -5.66 -5.04 0.25
C ALA A 56 -5.67 -4.98 -1.29
N HIS A 57 -6.72 -5.51 -1.93
CA HIS A 57 -6.89 -5.42 -3.39
C HIS A 57 -6.96 -3.97 -3.89
N LYS A 58 -7.68 -3.09 -3.19
CA LYS A 58 -7.73 -1.66 -3.56
C LYS A 58 -6.38 -1.00 -3.39
N LEU A 59 -5.74 -1.23 -2.24
CA LEU A 59 -4.44 -0.65 -1.92
C LEU A 59 -3.36 -1.10 -2.91
N LYS A 60 -3.45 -2.33 -3.44
CA LYS A 60 -2.56 -2.87 -4.47
C LYS A 60 -2.39 -1.94 -5.67
N SER A 61 -3.49 -1.44 -6.23
CA SER A 61 -3.43 -0.53 -7.38
C SER A 61 -2.72 0.78 -7.00
N THR A 62 -3.00 1.30 -5.81
CA THR A 62 -2.38 2.53 -5.30
C THR A 62 -0.87 2.37 -5.09
N ILE A 63 -0.41 1.25 -4.50
CA ILE A 63 1.04 0.98 -4.31
C ILE A 63 1.76 0.59 -5.60
N GLN A 64 1.03 0.09 -6.61
CA GLN A 64 1.58 -0.15 -7.95
C GLN A 64 1.87 1.17 -8.65
N THR A 65 1.02 2.18 -8.47
CA THR A 65 1.20 3.51 -9.07
C THR A 65 2.47 4.21 -8.56
N VAL A 66 2.76 4.13 -7.26
CA VAL A 66 4.00 4.67 -6.66
C VAL A 66 5.14 3.65 -6.63
N GLN A 67 4.97 2.51 -7.30
CA GLN A 67 5.94 1.41 -7.42
C GLN A 67 6.67 1.10 -6.10
N ILE A 68 5.99 0.41 -5.18
CA ILE A 68 6.61 -0.21 -3.99
C ILE A 68 6.78 -1.73 -4.27
N PRO A 69 7.75 -2.14 -5.13
CA PRO A 69 7.84 -3.52 -5.61
C PRO A 69 8.07 -4.54 -4.50
N SER A 70 8.76 -4.15 -3.43
CA SER A 70 9.02 -4.98 -2.26
C SER A 70 7.75 -5.40 -1.50
N PHE A 71 6.62 -4.76 -1.79
CA PHE A 71 5.37 -4.93 -1.05
C PHE A 71 4.18 -5.36 -1.92
N ILE A 72 4.31 -5.35 -3.26
CA ILE A 72 3.25 -5.81 -4.18
C ILE A 72 2.89 -7.29 -3.95
N GLU A 73 3.89 -8.16 -3.82
CA GLU A 73 3.64 -9.60 -3.62
C GLU A 73 2.98 -9.87 -2.26
N LYS A 74 3.38 -9.14 -1.21
CA LYS A 74 2.79 -9.29 0.14
C LYS A 74 1.33 -8.86 0.17
N ILE A 75 0.98 -7.80 -0.55
CA ILE A 75 -0.43 -7.40 -0.70
C ILE A 75 -1.24 -8.42 -1.48
N LYS A 76 -0.65 -9.10 -2.48
CA LYS A 76 -1.32 -10.21 -3.17
C LYS A 76 -1.59 -11.37 -2.21
N ASP A 77 -0.64 -11.69 -1.32
CA ASP A 77 -0.83 -12.74 -0.32
C ASP A 77 -1.95 -12.36 0.66
N MET A 78 -1.98 -11.11 1.15
CA MET A 78 -3.07 -10.61 2.00
C MET A 78 -4.43 -10.64 1.29
N GLU A 79 -4.47 -10.25 0.01
CA GLU A 79 -5.66 -10.35 -0.85
C GLU A 79 -6.14 -11.80 -0.98
N HIS A 80 -5.21 -12.73 -1.23
CA HIS A 80 -5.49 -14.15 -1.38
C HIS A 80 -6.05 -14.74 -0.08
N ILE A 81 -5.34 -14.55 1.04
CA ILE A 81 -5.74 -15.02 2.37
C ILE A 81 -7.13 -14.48 2.72
N GLY A 82 -7.39 -13.19 2.50
CA GLY A 82 -8.70 -12.62 2.78
C GLY A 82 -9.81 -13.19 1.92
N LYS A 83 -9.51 -13.56 0.66
CA LYS A 83 -10.49 -14.12 -0.28
C LYS A 83 -10.76 -15.61 -0.03
N THR A 84 -9.75 -16.40 0.28
CA THR A 84 -9.87 -17.86 0.41
C THR A 84 -10.07 -18.32 1.85
N GLY A 85 -9.63 -17.52 2.83
CA GLY A 85 -9.52 -17.94 4.22
C GLY A 85 -8.43 -18.99 4.47
N GLU A 86 -7.58 -19.25 3.47
CA GLU A 86 -6.46 -20.18 3.56
C GLU A 86 -5.20 -19.44 4.02
N GLU A 87 -4.23 -20.17 4.60
CA GLU A 87 -2.93 -19.63 5.02
C GLU A 87 -3.01 -18.46 6.03
N LEU A 88 -4.06 -18.43 6.86
CA LEU A 88 -4.26 -17.44 7.93
C LEU A 88 -3.08 -17.39 8.92
N ASP A 89 -2.31 -18.47 9.05
CA ASP A 89 -1.09 -18.53 9.85
C ASP A 89 0.02 -17.59 9.37
N LYS A 90 0.01 -17.21 8.08
CA LYS A 90 0.95 -16.24 7.49
C LYS A 90 0.51 -14.79 7.72
N LEU A 91 -0.78 -14.55 7.91
CA LEU A 91 -1.35 -13.21 8.01
C LEU A 91 -0.73 -12.34 9.11
N PRO A 92 -0.44 -12.85 10.33
CA PRO A 92 0.23 -12.05 11.37
C PRO A 92 1.61 -11.53 10.93
N GLY A 93 2.37 -12.34 10.20
CA GLY A 93 3.68 -11.95 9.66
C GLY A 93 3.53 -10.85 8.60
N LEU A 94 2.60 -11.03 7.66
CA LEU A 94 2.28 -10.05 6.63
C LEU A 94 1.80 -8.72 7.23
N MET A 95 0.93 -8.77 8.25
CA MET A 95 0.43 -7.59 8.96
C MET A 95 1.53 -6.84 9.70
N LYS A 96 2.51 -7.55 10.28
CA LYS A 96 3.67 -6.92 10.91
C LYS A 96 4.52 -6.17 9.88
N GLU A 97 4.83 -6.80 8.76
CA GLU A 97 5.59 -6.16 7.68
C GLU A 97 4.83 -5.00 7.05
N PHE A 98 3.51 -5.14 6.88
CA PHE A 98 2.60 -4.11 6.41
C PHE A 98 2.70 -2.85 7.26
N ASN A 99 2.54 -3.00 8.57
CA ASN A 99 2.59 -1.89 9.52
C ASN A 99 3.99 -1.30 9.71
N GLU A 100 5.04 -1.99 9.27
CA GLU A 100 6.39 -1.45 9.27
C GLU A 100 6.71 -0.68 7.99
N ILE A 101 6.35 -1.23 6.82
CA ILE A 101 6.77 -0.72 5.51
C ILE A 101 5.85 0.39 5.02
N MET A 102 4.53 0.21 5.13
CA MET A 102 3.57 1.14 4.53
C MET A 102 3.64 2.55 5.13
N PRO A 103 3.67 2.73 6.47
CA PRO A 103 3.83 4.06 7.05
C PRO A 103 5.15 4.72 6.65
N LYS A 104 6.26 3.97 6.64
CA LYS A 104 7.57 4.49 6.22
C LYS A 104 7.56 4.94 4.76
N ALA A 105 6.90 4.20 3.86
CA ALA A 105 6.77 4.58 2.46
C ALA A 105 5.99 5.89 2.31
N VAL A 106 4.86 6.03 3.02
CA VAL A 106 4.07 7.27 3.05
C VAL A 106 4.90 8.45 3.59
N GLU A 107 5.65 8.26 4.67
CA GLU A 107 6.50 9.31 5.24
C GLU A 107 7.64 9.74 4.29
N GLN A 108 8.27 8.79 3.60
CA GLN A 108 9.31 9.13 2.62
C GLN A 108 8.73 9.93 1.46
N ILE A 109 7.59 9.49 0.90
CA ILE A 109 6.90 10.18 -0.19
C ILE A 109 6.48 11.59 0.24
N LYS A 110 5.90 11.73 1.44
CA LYS A 110 5.50 13.02 2.01
C LYS A 110 6.68 13.98 2.21
N SER A 111 7.90 13.47 2.41
CA SER A 111 9.10 14.29 2.59
C SER A 111 9.71 14.78 1.28
N GLU A 112 9.31 14.22 0.13
CA GLU A 112 9.79 14.62 -1.21
C GLU A 112 8.90 15.64 -1.92
N VAL A 113 7.72 15.94 -1.37
CA VAL A 113 6.72 16.88 -1.92
C VAL A 113 6.61 18.13 -1.06
#